data_AF-A0A7I7L7P9-F1
#
_entry.id   AF-A0A7I7L7P9-F1
#
_cell.length_a   1.000
_cell.length_b   1.000
_cell.length_c   1.000
_cell.angle_alpha   90.00
_cell.angle_beta   90.00
_cell.angle_gamma   90.00
#
_symmetry.space_group_name_H-M   'P 1'
#
loop_
_entity.id
_entity.type
_entity.pdbx_description
1 polymer ?
#
loop_
_entity_poly.entity_id
_entity_poly.type
_entity_poly.pdbx_seq_one_letter_code
_entity_poly.pdbx_strand_id
1 'polypeptide(L)'
;MNISKAIVGAATAPIRAGVAVADAGLSVAAVALGAVKQSLGEESPKTVDLITDLFPLRGAIVGANRVAELTENDRAMGRALVRGGAADKLMRPGGIVDLLTAPGGLLDRVSAADSSSLERILAPGGAR
;
A
#
# COMPACT_ATOMS: atom_id res chain seq x y z
N MET A 1 53.69 55.60 1.07
CA MET A 1 53.16 54.23 0.94
C MET A 1 53.86 53.35 1.98
N ASN A 2 53.15 52.75 2.93
CA ASN A 2 53.77 52.10 4.09
C ASN A 2 54.34 50.72 3.73
N ILE A 3 55.59 50.67 3.26
CA ILE A 3 56.30 49.44 2.84
C ILE A 3 56.35 48.42 4.00
N SER A 4 56.54 48.89 5.25
CA SER A 4 56.51 48.03 6.44
C SER A 4 55.18 47.29 6.64
N LYS A 5 54.05 47.94 6.31
CA LYS A 5 52.71 47.33 6.40
C LYS A 5 52.49 46.30 5.28
N ALA A 6 53.08 46.51 4.11
CA ALA A 6 53.05 45.56 3.01
C ALA A 6 53.86 44.29 3.32
N ILE A 7 55.05 44.43 3.93
CA ILE A 7 55.91 43.30 4.33
C ILE A 7 55.24 42.47 5.44
N VAL A 8 54.71 43.12 6.48
CA VAL A 8 53.97 42.43 7.57
C VAL A 8 52.67 41.81 7.04
N GLY A 9 51.99 42.51 6.12
CA GLY A 9 50.81 42.00 5.44
C GLY A 9 51.09 40.74 4.63
N ALA A 10 52.19 40.72 3.87
CA ALA A 10 52.61 39.56 3.09
C ALA A 10 53.04 38.38 3.99
N ALA A 11 53.73 38.65 5.10
CA ALA A 11 54.16 37.62 6.05
C ALA A 11 52.98 36.96 6.80
N THR A 12 51.89 37.70 7.04
CA THR A 12 50.70 37.19 7.77
C THR A 12 49.53 36.81 6.85
N ALA A 13 49.64 37.07 5.54
CA ALA A 13 48.66 36.70 4.53
C ALA A 13 48.27 35.21 4.54
N PRO A 14 49.21 34.23 4.58
CA PRO A 14 48.84 32.82 4.59
C PRO A 14 48.08 32.42 5.86
N ILE A 15 48.41 33.01 7.00
CA ILE A 15 47.72 32.77 8.28
C ILE A 15 46.27 33.25 8.19
N ARG A 16 46.05 34.44 7.64
CA ARG A 16 44.69 34.99 7.46
C ARG A 16 43.86 34.19 6.47
N ALA A 17 44.47 33.72 5.38
CA ALA A 17 43.80 32.85 4.42
C ALA A 17 43.39 31.52 5.06
N GLY A 18 44.25 30.92 5.89
CA GLY A 18 43.92 29.69 6.64
C GLY A 18 42.75 29.87 7.61
N VAL A 19 42.72 30.97 8.37
CA VAL A 19 41.61 31.30 9.28
C VAL A 19 40.31 31.51 8.52
N ALA A 20 40.34 32.21 7.38
CA ALA A 20 39.15 32.42 6.56
C ALA A 20 38.57 31.11 5.99
N VAL A 21 39.43 30.16 5.61
CA VAL A 21 39.01 28.82 5.17
C VAL A 21 38.41 28.02 6.32
N ALA A 22 38.97 28.13 7.53
CA ALA A 22 38.44 27.48 8.72
C ALA A 22 37.03 28.02 9.08
N ASP A 23 36.83 29.34 9.02
CA ASP A 23 35.52 29.96 9.25
C ASP A 23 34.48 29.53 8.21
N ALA A 24 34.87 29.47 6.94
CA ALA A 24 34.01 28.95 5.87
C ALA A 24 33.63 27.48 6.14
N GLY A 25 34.59 26.63 6.52
CA GLY A 25 34.34 25.23 6.87
C GLY A 25 33.41 25.09 8.08
N LEU A 26 33.57 25.94 9.11
CA LEU A 26 32.74 25.94 10.30
C LEU A 26 31.29 26.33 9.99
N SER A 27 31.08 27.28 9.08
CA SER A 27 29.72 27.67 8.64
C SER A 27 28.99 26.54 7.90
N VAL A 28 29.69 25.80 7.04
CA VAL A 28 29.14 24.63 6.33
C VAL A 28 28.81 23.52 7.32
N ALA A 29 29.71 23.27 8.28
CA ALA A 29 29.47 22.30 9.35
C ALA A 29 28.28 22.68 10.23
N ALA A 30 28.08 23.97 10.52
CA ALA A 30 26.94 24.45 11.28
C ALA A 30 25.61 24.26 10.52
N VAL A 31 25.59 24.49 9.20
CA VAL A 31 24.42 24.21 8.34
C VAL A 31 24.10 22.71 8.32
N ALA A 32 25.11 21.86 8.15
CA ALA A 32 24.93 20.41 8.18
C ALA A 32 24.41 19.92 9.55
N LEU A 33 24.97 20.44 10.64
CA LEU A 33 24.52 20.13 12.00
C LEU A 33 23.10 20.65 12.26
N GLY A 34 22.72 21.79 11.67
CA GLY A 34 21.36 22.31 11.69
C GLY A 34 20.36 21.39 10.99
N ALA A 35 20.72 20.84 9.83
CA ALA A 35 19.90 19.85 9.12
C ALA A 35 19.75 18.54 9.92
N VAL A 36 20.82 18.08 10.58
CA VAL A 36 20.77 16.92 11.48
C VAL A 36 19.89 17.21 12.70
N LYS A 37 20.04 18.38 13.33
CA LYS A 37 19.18 18.78 14.46
C LYS A 37 17.72 18.97 14.06
N GLN A 38 17.43 19.45 12.85
CA GLN A 38 16.07 19.54 12.31
C GLN A 38 15.48 18.15 12.09
N SER A 39 16.29 17.21 11.58
CA SER A 39 15.91 15.79 11.45
C SER A 39 15.70 15.12 12.80
N LEU A 40 16.46 15.51 13.83
CA LEU A 40 16.29 15.03 15.21
C LEU A 40 15.21 15.83 15.97
N GLY A 41 14.76 16.96 15.43
CA GLY A 41 14.00 17.98 16.13
C GLY A 41 12.49 17.88 15.98
N GLU A 42 11.96 17.10 15.03
CA GLU A 42 10.51 16.88 14.87
C GLU A 42 10.10 15.50 14.35
N GLU A 43 10.96 14.48 14.39
CA GLU A 43 10.50 13.09 14.28
C GLU A 43 11.23 12.23 15.32
N SER A 44 10.46 11.69 16.27
CA SER A 44 10.88 10.56 17.12
C SER A 44 11.66 9.53 16.29
N PRO A 45 12.68 8.86 16.85
CA PRO A 45 13.37 7.80 16.12
C PRO A 45 12.31 6.76 15.73
N LYS A 46 12.06 6.59 14.43
CA LYS A 46 11.26 5.49 13.89
C LYS A 46 12.02 4.20 14.18
N THR A 47 11.93 3.71 15.41
CA THR A 47 12.11 2.31 15.72
C THR A 47 11.22 1.56 14.74
N VAL A 48 11.80 0.74 13.87
CA VAL A 48 11.05 -0.15 12.99
C VAL A 48 10.18 -1.02 13.90
N ASP A 49 8.90 -0.67 14.03
CA ASP A 49 7.97 -1.47 14.81
C ASP A 49 7.58 -2.68 13.97
N LEU A 50 8.46 -3.68 14.04
CA LEU A 50 8.32 -4.98 13.37
C LEU A 50 6.97 -5.65 13.67
N ILE A 51 6.30 -5.27 14.76
CA ILE A 51 4.97 -5.78 15.09
C ILE A 51 3.93 -5.15 14.17
N THR A 52 3.96 -3.84 13.97
CA THR A 52 2.98 -3.11 13.14
C THR A 52 3.22 -3.29 11.64
N ASP A 53 4.47 -3.30 11.18
CA ASP A 53 4.80 -3.44 9.75
C ASP A 53 4.74 -4.88 9.23
N LEU A 54 4.93 -5.90 10.08
CA LEU A 54 4.83 -7.31 9.67
C LEU A 54 3.44 -7.91 9.86
N PHE A 55 2.55 -7.24 10.59
CA PHE A 55 1.18 -7.73 10.79
C PHE A 55 0.38 -7.87 9.48
N PRO A 56 0.42 -6.90 8.55
CA PRO A 56 -0.24 -7.05 7.24
C PRO A 56 0.33 -8.22 6.42
N LEU A 57 1.65 -8.43 6.49
CA LEU A 57 2.33 -9.52 5.78
C LEU A 57 1.94 -10.90 6.33
N ARG A 58 1.82 -11.03 7.67
CA ARG A 58 1.35 -12.25 8.32
C ARG A 58 -0.08 -12.58 7.93
N GLY A 59 -0.97 -11.57 7.91
CA GLY A 59 -2.36 -11.73 7.46
C GLY A 59 -2.45 -12.14 5.99
N ALA A 60 -1.63 -11.55 5.12
CA ALA A 60 -1.57 -11.90 3.70
C ALA A 60 -1.11 -13.34 3.47
N ILE A 61 -0.12 -13.83 4.22
CA ILE A 61 0.38 -15.21 4.10
C ILE A 61 -0.70 -16.23 4.54
N VAL A 62 -1.40 -15.96 5.65
CA VAL A 62 -2.49 -16.83 6.12
C VAL A 62 -3.66 -16.82 5.13
N GLY A 63 -4.02 -15.64 4.61
CA GLY A 63 -5.05 -15.49 3.58
C GLY A 63 -4.68 -16.25 2.29
N ALA A 64 -3.43 -16.12 1.83
CA ALA A 64 -2.94 -16.82 0.66
C ALA A 64 -2.98 -18.34 0.84
N ASN A 65 -2.54 -18.85 2.00
CA ASN A 65 -2.63 -20.27 2.32
C ASN A 65 -4.09 -20.75 2.35
N ARG A 66 -5.02 -19.96 2.89
CA ARG A 66 -6.44 -20.34 2.93
C ARG A 66 -7.08 -20.36 1.54
N VAL A 67 -6.73 -19.41 0.67
CA VAL A 67 -7.19 -19.37 -0.72
C VAL A 67 -6.62 -20.54 -1.50
N ALA A 68 -5.32 -20.81 -1.36
CA ALA A 68 -4.65 -21.95 -1.99
C ALA A 68 -5.29 -23.27 -1.53
N GLU A 69 -5.53 -23.40 -0.22
CA GLU A 69 -6.18 -24.55 0.38
C GLU A 69 -7.59 -24.78 -0.21
N LEU A 70 -8.42 -23.74 -0.35
CA LEU A 70 -9.76 -23.89 -0.92
C LEU A 70 -9.73 -24.19 -2.43
N THR A 71 -8.79 -23.58 -3.15
CA THR A 71 -8.69 -23.67 -4.62
C THR A 71 -7.94 -24.92 -5.09
N GLU A 72 -7.44 -25.73 -4.17
CA GLU A 72 -6.79 -27.01 -4.44
C GLU A 72 -7.68 -27.93 -5.30
N ASN A 73 -7.10 -28.53 -6.35
CA ASN A 73 -7.82 -29.26 -7.40
C ASN A 73 -8.73 -30.38 -6.89
N ASP A 74 -8.40 -31.01 -5.76
CA ASP A 74 -9.19 -32.10 -5.19
C ASP A 74 -10.37 -31.63 -4.34
N ARG A 75 -10.44 -30.34 -4.02
CA ARG A 75 -11.52 -29.75 -3.23
C ARG A 75 -12.67 -29.27 -4.11
N ALA A 76 -13.82 -29.01 -3.46
CA ALA A 76 -15.02 -28.58 -4.18
C ALA A 76 -14.79 -27.33 -5.04
N MET A 77 -14.10 -26.32 -4.50
CA MET A 77 -13.78 -25.09 -5.23
C MET A 77 -12.77 -25.33 -6.35
N GLY A 78 -11.66 -26.03 -6.10
CA GLY A 78 -10.70 -26.36 -7.16
C GLY A 78 -11.31 -27.19 -8.30
N ARG A 79 -12.13 -28.20 -8.00
CA ARG A 79 -12.87 -28.96 -9.02
C ARG A 79 -13.88 -28.13 -9.79
N ALA A 80 -14.49 -27.12 -9.17
CA ALA A 80 -15.41 -26.23 -9.85
C ALA A 80 -14.68 -25.25 -10.78
N LEU A 81 -13.51 -24.75 -10.36
CA LEU A 81 -12.71 -23.73 -11.04
C LEU A 81 -11.75 -24.28 -12.10
N VAL A 82 -11.55 -25.60 -12.19
CA VAL A 82 -10.75 -26.23 -13.24
C VAL A 82 -11.26 -25.84 -14.63
N ARG A 83 -10.35 -25.75 -15.61
CA ARG A 83 -10.70 -25.43 -17.00
C ARG A 83 -11.73 -26.41 -17.55
N GLY A 84 -12.82 -25.90 -18.13
CA GLY A 84 -13.95 -26.72 -18.58
C GLY A 84 -14.80 -27.32 -17.46
N GLY A 85 -14.55 -26.93 -16.21
CA GLY A 85 -15.30 -27.32 -15.01
C GLY A 85 -16.67 -26.64 -14.91
N ALA A 86 -17.35 -26.86 -13.79
CA ALA A 86 -18.70 -26.36 -13.57
C ALA A 86 -18.76 -24.82 -13.62
N ALA A 87 -17.81 -24.13 -12.96
CA ALA A 87 -17.76 -22.68 -12.95
C ALA A 87 -17.52 -22.11 -14.37
N ASP A 88 -16.55 -22.68 -15.11
CA ASP A 88 -16.23 -22.27 -16.47
C ASP A 88 -17.42 -22.44 -17.43
N LYS A 89 -18.22 -23.52 -17.28
CA LYS A 89 -19.44 -23.73 -18.09
C LYS A 89 -20.56 -22.75 -17.76
N LEU A 90 -20.75 -22.45 -16.47
CA LEU A 90 -21.78 -21.52 -16.01
C LEU A 90 -21.47 -20.07 -16.40
N MET A 91 -20.19 -19.68 -16.33
CA MET A 91 -19.68 -18.33 -16.60
C MET A 91 -19.19 -18.13 -18.04
N ARG A 92 -19.23 -19.16 -18.89
CA ARG A 92 -18.88 -19.02 -20.32
C ARG A 92 -19.76 -17.95 -20.96
N PRO A 93 -19.26 -17.18 -21.95
CA PRO A 93 -20.09 -16.25 -22.71
C PRO A 93 -21.35 -16.93 -23.28
N GLY A 94 -22.52 -16.36 -22.99
CA GLY A 94 -23.82 -16.95 -23.32
C GLY A 94 -24.21 -18.15 -22.45
N GLY A 95 -23.53 -18.33 -21.33
CA GLY A 95 -23.76 -19.38 -20.35
C GLY A 95 -24.97 -19.11 -19.47
N ILE A 96 -25.19 -20.00 -18.51
CA ILE A 96 -26.36 -19.96 -17.64
C ILE A 96 -26.36 -18.66 -16.83
N VAL A 97 -25.20 -18.24 -16.31
CA VAL A 97 -25.10 -16.99 -15.54
C VAL A 97 -25.52 -15.81 -16.40
N ASP A 98 -25.01 -15.68 -17.62
CA ASP A 98 -25.39 -14.61 -18.55
C ASP A 98 -26.88 -14.61 -18.86
N LEU A 99 -27.50 -15.77 -19.09
CA LEU A 99 -28.95 -15.86 -19.36
C LEU A 99 -29.79 -15.48 -18.13
N LEU A 100 -29.30 -15.78 -16.94
CA LEU A 100 -29.95 -15.45 -15.68
C LEU A 100 -29.83 -13.96 -15.37
N THR A 101 -28.65 -13.35 -15.58
CA THR A 101 -28.32 -11.96 -15.24
C THR A 101 -28.53 -10.96 -16.38
N ALA A 102 -28.82 -11.41 -17.60
CA ALA A 102 -29.12 -10.54 -18.72
C ALA A 102 -30.28 -9.57 -18.41
N PRO A 103 -30.31 -8.38 -19.03
CA PRO A 103 -31.45 -7.46 -18.93
C PRO A 103 -32.76 -8.15 -19.35
N GLY A 104 -33.80 -8.11 -18.50
CA GLY A 104 -35.04 -8.86 -18.72
C GLY A 104 -34.89 -10.38 -18.55
N GLY A 105 -33.76 -10.85 -18.04
CA GLY A 105 -33.44 -12.25 -17.76
C GLY A 105 -34.27 -12.82 -16.61
N LEU A 106 -34.03 -14.10 -16.28
CA LEU A 106 -34.81 -14.77 -15.23
C LEU A 106 -34.65 -14.11 -13.86
N LEU A 107 -33.45 -13.66 -13.49
CA LEU A 107 -33.23 -12.99 -12.20
C LEU A 107 -33.93 -11.63 -12.15
N ASP A 108 -33.93 -10.88 -13.26
CA ASP A 108 -34.61 -9.59 -13.36
C ASP A 108 -36.13 -9.76 -13.28
N ARG A 109 -36.69 -10.77 -13.95
CA ARG A 109 -38.13 -11.09 -13.87
C ARG A 109 -38.54 -11.59 -12.50
N VAL A 110 -37.74 -12.42 -11.85
CA VAL A 110 -37.96 -12.85 -10.46
C VAL A 110 -37.91 -11.62 -9.56
N SER A 111 -36.85 -10.81 -9.60
CA SER A 111 -36.78 -9.58 -8.79
C SER A 111 -37.94 -8.60 -9.06
N ALA A 112 -38.41 -8.49 -10.30
CA ALA A 112 -39.53 -7.63 -10.67
C ALA A 112 -40.91 -8.21 -10.32
N ALA A 113 -41.08 -9.54 -10.39
CA ALA A 113 -42.35 -10.22 -10.09
C ALA A 113 -42.50 -10.55 -8.60
N ASP A 114 -41.39 -10.71 -7.87
CA ASP A 114 -41.37 -11.28 -6.53
C ASP A 114 -41.24 -10.28 -5.39
N SER A 115 -41.30 -8.97 -5.64
CA SER A 115 -41.43 -8.02 -4.54
C SER A 115 -42.70 -8.23 -3.71
N SER A 116 -43.71 -8.97 -4.22
CA SER A 116 -44.92 -9.33 -3.46
C SER A 116 -45.02 -10.82 -3.08
N SER A 117 -44.36 -11.72 -3.82
CA SER A 117 -44.47 -13.17 -3.64
C SER A 117 -43.29 -13.76 -2.85
N LEU A 118 -42.05 -13.36 -3.14
CA LEU A 118 -40.91 -13.72 -2.27
C LEU A 118 -40.99 -13.02 -0.93
N GLU A 119 -41.47 -11.78 -0.87
CA GLU A 119 -41.68 -11.07 0.40
C GLU A 119 -42.70 -11.82 1.28
N ARG A 120 -43.71 -12.45 0.68
CA ARG A 120 -44.71 -13.26 1.37
C ARG A 120 -44.16 -14.60 1.86
N ILE A 121 -43.21 -15.22 1.14
CA ILE A 121 -42.55 -16.47 1.53
C ILE A 121 -41.45 -16.22 2.57
N LEU A 122 -40.76 -15.08 2.48
CA LEU A 122 -39.67 -14.67 3.35
C LEU A 122 -40.16 -13.96 4.63
N ALA A 123 -41.39 -13.45 4.62
CA ALA A 123 -42.06 -12.99 5.83
C ALA A 123 -42.24 -14.18 6.81
N PRO A 124 -42.00 -13.97 8.12
CA PRO A 124 -42.14 -15.03 9.11
C PRO A 124 -43.62 -15.46 9.22
N GLY A 125 -43.98 -16.53 8.49
CA GLY A 125 -45.34 -17.08 8.41
C GLY A 125 -45.81 -17.53 7.03
N GLY A 126 -45.01 -17.36 5.97
CA GLY A 126 -45.42 -17.53 4.57
C GLY A 126 -45.55 -18.95 4.01
N ALA A 127 -45.03 -19.98 4.69
CA ALA A 127 -45.15 -21.37 4.29
C ALA A 127 -46.06 -22.12 5.27
N ARG A 128 -47.36 -22.11 4.99
CA ARG A 128 -48.32 -23.09 5.51
C ARG A 128 -49.18 -23.62 4.38
#